data_AF-A0AAV9ATX9-F1
#
_entry.id   AF-A0AAV9ATX9-F1
#
_cell.length_a   1.000
_cell.length_b   1.000
_cell.length_c   1.000
_cell.angle_alpha   90.00
_cell.angle_beta   90.00
_cell.angle_gamma   90.00
#
_symmetry.space_group_name_H-M   'P 1'
#
loop_
_entity.id
_entity.type
_entity.pdbx_description
1 polymer ?
#
loop_
_entity_poly.entity_id
_entity_poly.type
_entity_poly.pdbx_seq_one_letter_code
_entity_poly.pdbx_strand_id
1 'polypeptide(L)'
;MASQVKPGCQDKCGDICIPYPFGIGENCSREGFGIDCKTTDHGRYVPYISGGNIEIRNISLINKLSTFKLRTDGPYTLSNTQNKFTMLGCDTHASIQRTHCNGFGCCQTSIPKGIKKIEIEIDSYNNHSTVYDFNPCRYAFLTFHTDWKWFSFNGLPDLSREFYEKHKGRANLVLDWAIGNRTCEEAKRAVPDSDYACVSEKSDRYDSTNGPSYRCNCNSGYQGNPYLKGGCKGIIHSLNFMKSVIFKIIGYCD
;
A
#
# COMPACT_ATOMS: atom_id res chain seq x y z
N MET A 1 9.53 -17.69 15.85
CA MET A 1 9.22 -18.66 14.78
C MET A 1 10.01 -18.28 13.55
N ALA A 2 10.62 -19.26 12.86
CA ALA A 2 11.48 -19.00 11.71
C ALA A 2 10.63 -18.64 10.48
N SER A 3 10.99 -17.55 9.81
CA SER A 3 10.41 -17.21 8.50
C SER A 3 10.77 -18.29 7.50
N GLN A 4 9.81 -18.80 6.73
CA GLN A 4 10.10 -19.74 5.66
C GLN A 4 10.64 -18.98 4.45
N VAL A 5 11.97 -18.85 4.43
CA VAL A 5 12.75 -18.16 3.41
C VAL A 5 13.47 -19.11 2.47
N LYS A 6 13.93 -18.57 1.35
CA LYS A 6 14.84 -19.28 0.46
C LYS A 6 16.17 -19.55 1.20
N PRO A 7 16.77 -20.75 1.08
CA PRO A 7 18.04 -21.07 1.75
C PRO A 7 19.14 -20.05 1.42
N GLY A 8 19.88 -19.62 2.44
CA GLY A 8 20.96 -18.63 2.30
C GLY A 8 20.51 -17.16 2.32
N CYS A 9 19.20 -16.89 2.47
CA CYS A 9 18.66 -15.54 2.48
C CYS A 9 18.34 -15.03 3.89
N GLN A 10 18.47 -13.71 4.06
CA GLN A 10 18.10 -13.03 5.29
C GLN A 10 16.60 -13.12 5.54
N ASP A 11 16.23 -13.52 6.76
CA ASP A 11 14.87 -13.89 7.11
C ASP A 11 14.09 -12.80 7.87
N LYS A 12 14.77 -11.71 8.25
CA LYS A 12 14.23 -10.58 8.99
C LYS A 12 14.85 -9.24 8.60
N CYS A 13 14.09 -8.16 8.74
CA CYS A 13 14.59 -6.79 8.75
C CYS A 13 14.09 -6.08 10.01
N GLY A 14 15.00 -5.86 10.98
CA GLY A 14 14.60 -5.43 12.32
C GLY A 14 13.71 -6.47 13.00
N ASP A 15 12.55 -6.03 13.49
CA ASP A 15 11.57 -6.88 14.18
C ASP A 15 10.66 -7.67 13.23
N ILE A 16 10.83 -7.49 11.93
CA ILE A 16 9.88 -7.96 10.91
C ILE A 16 10.44 -9.17 10.19
N CYS A 17 9.69 -10.28 10.18
CA CYS A 17 9.98 -11.46 9.36
C CYS A 17 9.67 -11.20 7.88
N ILE A 18 10.59 -11.60 7.00
CA ILE A 18 10.48 -11.48 5.54
C ILE A 18 10.40 -12.89 4.93
N PRO A 19 9.20 -13.44 4.68
CA PRO A 19 9.04 -14.76 4.06
C PRO A 19 9.11 -14.68 2.54
N TYR A 20 9.53 -15.76 1.88
CA TYR A 20 9.40 -15.89 0.42
C TYR A 20 7.90 -15.79 0.03
N PRO A 21 7.48 -15.13 -1.07
CA PRO A 21 8.27 -14.66 -2.21
C PRO A 21 9.03 -13.35 -1.99
N PHE A 22 8.89 -12.70 -0.83
CA PHE A 22 9.70 -11.54 -0.46
C PHE A 22 11.11 -11.96 -0.06
N GLY A 23 12.08 -11.08 -0.27
CA GLY A 23 13.45 -11.38 0.12
C GLY A 23 14.38 -10.17 0.03
N ILE A 24 15.43 -10.21 0.84
CA ILE A 24 16.47 -9.19 0.89
C ILE A 24 17.70 -9.75 0.19
N GLY A 25 18.24 -8.99 -0.76
CA GLY A 25 19.42 -9.39 -1.53
C GLY A 25 19.09 -10.11 -2.84
N GLU A 26 20.15 -10.33 -3.62
CA GLU A 26 20.04 -10.93 -4.96
C GLU A 26 19.53 -12.37 -4.89
N ASN A 27 18.61 -12.72 -5.80
CA ASN A 27 18.00 -14.06 -5.88
C ASN A 27 17.27 -14.53 -4.61
N CYS A 28 17.01 -13.65 -3.64
CA CYS A 28 16.32 -14.00 -2.40
C CYS A 28 14.81 -13.81 -2.44
N SER A 29 14.33 -13.07 -3.42
CA SER A 29 12.90 -12.87 -3.70
C SER A 29 12.52 -13.48 -5.04
N ARG A 30 11.21 -13.61 -5.26
CA ARG A 30 10.68 -13.68 -6.62
C ARG A 30 10.88 -12.32 -7.30
N GLU A 31 10.93 -12.30 -8.64
CA GLU A 31 11.00 -11.06 -9.40
C GLU A 31 9.87 -10.09 -9.00
N GLY A 32 10.23 -8.83 -8.74
CA GLY A 32 9.30 -7.79 -8.28
C GLY A 32 8.93 -7.82 -6.78
N PHE A 33 9.42 -8.79 -6.00
CA PHE A 33 9.15 -8.93 -4.56
C PHE A 33 10.36 -8.58 -3.66
N GLY A 34 11.38 -7.92 -4.23
CA GLY A 34 12.57 -7.53 -3.47
C GLY A 34 12.23 -6.59 -2.31
N ILE A 35 12.97 -6.72 -1.21
CA ILE A 35 12.90 -5.84 -0.04
C ILE A 35 14.27 -5.23 0.26
N ASP A 36 14.33 -3.90 0.37
CA ASP A 36 15.47 -3.15 0.85
C ASP A 36 15.35 -2.96 2.37
N CYS A 37 16.31 -3.47 3.14
CA CYS A 37 16.36 -3.24 4.58
C CYS A 37 17.25 -2.03 4.89
N LYS A 38 16.67 -0.90 5.32
CA LYS A 38 17.41 0.34 5.60
C LYS A 38 17.37 0.72 7.07
N THR A 39 18.43 1.37 7.53
CA THR A 39 18.54 1.87 8.90
C THR A 39 17.93 3.27 8.99
N THR A 40 17.13 3.52 10.02
CA THR A 40 16.60 4.86 10.36
C THR A 40 17.63 5.67 11.16
N ASP A 41 17.40 6.97 11.32
CA ASP A 41 18.24 7.88 12.12
C ASP A 41 18.40 7.42 13.58
N HIS A 42 17.47 6.62 14.09
CA HIS A 42 17.50 6.03 15.44
C HIS A 42 18.12 4.62 15.49
N GLY A 43 18.81 4.17 14.43
CA GLY A 43 19.46 2.87 14.38
C GLY A 43 18.51 1.67 14.17
N ARG A 44 17.22 1.92 13.93
CA ARG A 44 16.23 0.85 13.70
C ARG A 44 16.20 0.43 12.25
N TYR A 45 16.27 -0.87 11.97
CA TYR A 45 16.08 -1.43 10.64
C TYR A 45 14.61 -1.47 10.23
N VAL A 46 14.30 -0.96 9.04
CA VAL A 46 12.97 -0.88 8.45
C VAL A 46 13.00 -1.43 7.02
N PRO A 47 12.09 -2.34 6.66
CA PRO A 47 11.99 -2.86 5.30
C PRO A 47 11.23 -1.90 4.37
N TYR A 48 11.71 -1.79 3.13
CA TYR A 48 11.11 -1.04 2.03
C TYR A 48 10.98 -1.96 0.82
N ILE A 49 9.94 -1.80 -0.01
CA ILE A 49 9.84 -2.57 -1.26
C ILE A 49 10.96 -2.10 -2.22
N SER A 50 11.83 -3.02 -2.64
CA SER A 50 12.93 -2.76 -3.59
C SER A 50 12.38 -2.34 -4.94
N GLY A 51 13.00 -1.33 -5.56
CA GLY A 51 12.50 -0.77 -6.82
C GLY A 51 11.15 -0.05 -6.68
N GLY A 52 10.73 0.27 -5.44
CA GLY A 52 9.60 1.13 -5.19
C GLY A 52 9.81 2.51 -5.82
N ASN A 53 9.23 2.71 -7.00
CA ASN A 53 9.10 4.01 -7.67
C ASN A 53 8.07 4.89 -6.95
N ILE A 54 8.26 5.19 -5.66
CA ILE A 54 7.72 6.45 -5.12
C ILE A 54 8.68 7.58 -5.52
N GLU A 55 8.92 7.68 -6.83
CA GLU A 55 9.54 8.83 -7.45
C GLU A 55 8.41 9.85 -7.64
N ILE A 56 8.40 10.87 -6.79
CA ILE A 56 7.48 11.99 -6.90
C ILE A 56 7.93 12.80 -8.11
N ARG A 57 7.34 12.50 -9.26
CA ARG A 57 7.72 13.14 -10.52
C ARG A 57 7.27 14.59 -10.65
N ASN A 58 6.36 15.06 -9.80
CA ASN A 58 6.10 16.48 -9.62
C ASN A 58 5.15 16.71 -8.44
N ILE A 59 5.53 17.59 -7.52
CA ILE A 59 4.56 18.46 -6.84
C ILE A 59 4.83 19.82 -7.45
N SER A 60 4.03 20.22 -8.45
CA SER A 60 4.09 21.58 -8.95
C SER A 60 3.49 22.48 -7.86
N LEU A 61 4.34 23.17 -7.11
CA LEU A 61 3.93 24.16 -6.11
C LEU A 61 3.53 25.50 -6.76
N ILE A 62 2.94 25.47 -7.96
CA ILE A 62 2.50 26.70 -8.63
C ILE A 62 1.12 26.48 -9.26
N ASN A 63 0.15 27.15 -8.62
CA ASN A 63 -1.22 27.50 -9.03
C ASN A 63 -2.29 26.40 -9.15
N LYS A 64 -3.25 26.50 -8.20
CA LYS A 64 -4.63 26.00 -8.14
C LYS A 64 -4.94 24.50 -8.18
N LEU A 65 -4.17 23.64 -8.84
CA LEU A 65 -4.46 22.20 -8.90
C LEU A 65 -3.27 21.38 -8.40
N SER A 66 -3.40 20.73 -7.24
CA SER A 66 -2.39 19.78 -6.75
C SER A 66 -2.76 18.38 -7.23
N THR A 67 -2.26 17.98 -8.40
CA THR A 67 -2.38 16.61 -8.89
C THR A 67 -1.24 15.76 -8.37
N PHE A 68 -1.57 14.61 -7.82
CA PHE A 68 -0.60 13.63 -7.36
C PHE A 68 -0.84 12.27 -8.03
N LYS A 69 0.24 11.65 -8.50
CA LYS A 69 0.19 10.35 -9.18
C LYS A 69 1.02 9.33 -8.41
N LEU A 70 0.39 8.24 -7.99
CA LEU A 70 1.06 7.04 -7.48
C LEU A 70 0.88 5.90 -8.46
N ARG A 71 1.97 5.22 -8.78
CA ARG A 71 1.96 3.99 -9.54
C ARG A 71 2.55 2.89 -8.67
N THR A 72 1.78 1.82 -8.46
CA THR A 72 2.29 0.60 -7.85
C THR A 72 2.80 -0.30 -8.97
N ASP A 73 4.11 -0.48 -9.05
CA ASP A 73 4.74 -1.39 -10.00
C ASP A 73 4.84 -2.81 -9.44
N GLY A 74 5.07 -3.78 -10.33
CA GLY A 74 5.26 -5.18 -9.96
C GLY A 74 3.98 -5.85 -9.41
N PRO A 75 4.10 -6.71 -8.38
CA PRO A 75 3.02 -7.55 -7.88
C PRO A 75 2.06 -6.83 -6.93
N TYR A 76 2.26 -5.53 -6.69
CA TYR A 76 1.52 -4.78 -5.68
C TYR A 76 0.32 -4.02 -6.27
N THR A 77 -0.75 -3.91 -5.48
CA THR A 77 -1.94 -3.10 -5.73
C THR A 77 -2.34 -2.37 -4.46
N LEU A 78 -3.04 -1.25 -4.57
CA LEU A 78 -3.52 -0.54 -3.38
C LEU A 78 -4.67 -1.27 -2.74
N SER A 79 -4.58 -1.54 -1.44
CA SER A 79 -5.63 -2.28 -0.75
C SER A 79 -6.90 -1.45 -0.65
N ASN A 80 -7.94 -1.90 -1.35
CA ASN A 80 -9.22 -1.20 -1.43
C ASN A 80 -10.11 -1.42 -0.20
N THR A 81 -9.76 -2.39 0.65
CA THR A 81 -10.48 -2.72 1.89
C THR A 81 -9.79 -2.20 3.13
N GLN A 82 -8.47 -2.02 3.08
CA GLN A 82 -7.69 -1.54 4.22
C GLN A 82 -7.43 -0.04 4.16
N ASN A 83 -7.43 0.58 2.98
CA ASN A 83 -7.25 2.02 2.89
C ASN A 83 -8.57 2.76 2.67
N LYS A 84 -8.61 4.00 3.16
CA LYS A 84 -9.62 5.00 2.78
C LYS A 84 -8.94 6.17 2.09
N PHE A 85 -9.62 6.73 1.10
CA PHE A 85 -9.32 8.06 0.59
C PHE A 85 -9.92 9.09 1.55
N THR A 86 -9.12 10.04 2.01
CA THR A 86 -9.53 11.09 2.93
C THR A 86 -9.21 12.45 2.34
N MET A 87 -10.17 13.36 2.42
CA MET A 87 -10.02 14.78 2.13
C MET A 87 -10.24 15.58 3.41
N LEU A 88 -9.38 16.56 3.65
CA LEU A 88 -9.53 17.58 4.68
C LEU A 88 -9.58 18.96 4.03
N GLY A 89 -10.47 19.81 4.50
CA GLY A 89 -10.54 21.20 4.05
C GLY A 89 -11.97 21.74 4.07
N CYS A 90 -12.06 23.06 4.06
CA CYS A 90 -13.31 23.78 3.79
C CYS A 90 -13.31 24.24 2.33
N ASP A 91 -14.48 24.33 1.68
CA ASP A 91 -14.59 24.70 0.27
C ASP A 91 -13.68 23.86 -0.67
N THR A 92 -13.49 22.58 -0.32
CA THR A 92 -12.54 21.69 -0.98
C THR A 92 -13.26 20.56 -1.71
N HIS A 93 -12.79 20.24 -2.91
CA HIS A 93 -13.19 19.09 -3.71
C HIS A 93 -11.96 18.24 -3.99
N ALA A 94 -12.04 16.94 -3.73
CA ALA A 94 -10.99 16.01 -4.08
C ALA A 94 -11.54 14.80 -4.84
N SER A 95 -10.84 14.42 -5.91
CA SER A 95 -11.18 13.25 -6.72
C SER A 95 -10.08 12.19 -6.63
N ILE A 96 -10.50 10.93 -6.65
CA ILE A 96 -9.65 9.78 -6.86
C ILE A 96 -10.30 8.90 -7.92
N GLN A 97 -9.74 8.90 -9.13
CA GLN A 97 -10.31 8.18 -10.27
C GLN A 97 -11.78 8.56 -10.55
N ARG A 98 -12.75 7.71 -10.19
CA ARG A 98 -14.20 7.95 -10.34
C ARG A 98 -14.92 8.26 -9.02
N THR A 99 -14.16 8.38 -7.94
CA THR A 99 -14.70 8.62 -6.61
C THR A 99 -14.41 10.05 -6.21
N HIS A 100 -15.41 10.73 -5.68
CA HIS A 100 -15.32 12.13 -5.25
C HIS A 100 -15.47 12.21 -3.73
N CYS A 101 -14.73 13.13 -3.12
CA CYS A 101 -14.90 13.55 -1.75
C CYS A 101 -15.16 15.06 -1.75
N ASN A 102 -16.35 15.45 -1.30
CA ASN A 102 -16.79 16.84 -1.27
C ASN A 102 -17.22 17.14 0.17
N GLY A 103 -16.85 18.29 0.72
CA GLY A 103 -17.34 18.68 2.03
C GLY A 103 -16.55 19.77 2.71
N PHE A 104 -17.04 20.13 3.90
CA PHE A 104 -16.38 21.01 4.86
C PHE A 104 -15.85 20.16 6.02
N GLY A 105 -14.57 20.34 6.35
CA GLY A 105 -13.92 19.57 7.41
C GLY A 105 -13.30 18.29 6.88
N CYS A 106 -13.97 17.14 7.04
CA CYS A 106 -13.42 15.83 6.70
C CYS A 106 -14.40 15.02 5.85
N CYS A 107 -13.90 14.44 4.76
CA CYS A 107 -14.61 13.49 3.93
C CYS A 107 -13.76 12.23 3.76
N GLN A 108 -14.39 11.06 3.91
CA GLN A 108 -13.73 9.77 3.68
C GLN A 108 -14.55 8.89 2.75
N THR A 109 -13.88 8.19 1.84
CA THR A 109 -14.52 7.28 0.90
C THR A 109 -13.64 6.06 0.60
N SER A 110 -14.26 5.02 0.06
CA SER A 110 -13.58 3.78 -0.32
C SER A 110 -12.80 3.96 -1.63
N ILE A 111 -11.80 3.10 -1.82
CA ILE A 111 -11.00 3.09 -3.06
C ILE A 111 -11.60 2.05 -4.02
N PRO A 112 -11.67 2.32 -5.33
CA PRO A 112 -12.07 1.30 -6.29
C PRO A 112 -11.09 0.11 -6.33
N LYS A 113 -11.60 -1.08 -6.68
CA LYS A 113 -10.81 -2.31 -6.79
C LYS A 113 -9.86 -2.27 -8.01
N GLY A 114 -8.74 -2.96 -7.89
CA GLY A 114 -7.83 -3.25 -9.01
C GLY A 114 -7.00 -2.06 -9.50
N ILE A 115 -6.95 -0.97 -8.74
CA ILE A 115 -6.20 0.22 -9.14
C ILE A 115 -4.69 0.01 -8.90
N LYS A 116 -3.92 0.07 -9.98
CA LYS A 116 -2.44 0.12 -9.96
C LYS A 116 -1.87 1.54 -10.13
N LYS A 117 -2.68 2.47 -10.63
CA LYS A 117 -2.32 3.88 -10.80
C LYS A 117 -3.37 4.73 -10.13
N ILE A 118 -3.00 5.46 -9.09
CA ILE A 118 -3.85 6.46 -8.46
C ILE A 118 -3.44 7.83 -8.98
N GLU A 119 -4.45 8.62 -9.34
CA GLU A 119 -4.34 10.04 -9.56
C GLU A 119 -5.32 10.69 -8.57
N ILE A 120 -4.78 11.51 -7.67
CA ILE A 120 -5.54 12.31 -6.72
C ILE A 120 -5.47 13.75 -7.22
N GLU A 121 -6.62 14.37 -7.38
CA GLU A 121 -6.72 15.79 -7.67
C GLU A 121 -7.44 16.44 -6.50
N ILE A 122 -6.92 17.57 -6.04
CA ILE A 122 -7.54 18.40 -5.01
C ILE A 122 -7.64 19.83 -5.53
N ASP A 123 -8.83 20.41 -5.37
CA ASP A 123 -9.20 21.74 -5.84
C ASP A 123 -10.13 22.43 -4.82
N SER A 124 -10.46 23.69 -5.06
CA SER A 124 -11.40 24.48 -4.27
C SER A 124 -12.46 25.12 -5.16
N TYR A 125 -13.73 25.10 -4.74
CA TYR A 125 -14.84 25.63 -5.54
C TYR A 125 -14.72 27.14 -5.79
N ASN A 126 -14.29 27.91 -4.78
CA ASN A 126 -14.24 29.37 -4.86
C ASN A 126 -12.82 29.91 -4.72
N ASN A 127 -11.79 29.11 -5.06
CA ASN A 127 -10.39 29.45 -4.81
C ASN A 127 -10.14 29.82 -3.34
N HIS A 128 -10.78 29.12 -2.42
CA HIS A 128 -10.62 29.34 -0.97
C HIS A 128 -11.06 30.76 -0.52
N SER A 129 -11.80 31.50 -1.35
CA SER A 129 -12.21 32.89 -1.06
C SER A 129 -13.38 33.01 -0.07
N THR A 130 -14.05 31.91 0.23
CA THR A 130 -15.23 31.84 1.09
C THR A 130 -14.95 31.17 2.44
N VAL A 131 -13.70 30.86 2.72
CA VAL A 131 -13.28 30.29 4.01
C VAL A 131 -12.61 31.36 4.88
N TYR A 132 -12.65 31.15 6.18
CA TYR A 132 -12.02 32.04 7.15
C TYR A 132 -10.51 31.76 7.26
N ASP A 133 -9.73 32.79 7.60
CA ASP A 133 -8.25 32.76 7.73
C ASP A 133 -7.72 31.68 8.69
N PHE A 134 -8.55 31.18 9.61
CA PHE A 134 -8.17 30.09 10.52
C PHE A 134 -8.12 28.71 9.86
N ASN A 135 -8.47 28.61 8.58
CA ASN A 135 -8.61 27.36 7.84
C ASN A 135 -7.99 27.43 6.43
N PRO A 136 -6.73 27.88 6.28
CA PRO A 136 -6.15 28.15 4.96
C PRO A 136 -5.79 26.86 4.20
N CYS A 137 -5.85 25.68 4.84
CA CYS A 137 -5.28 24.46 4.31
C CYS A 137 -6.32 23.46 3.80
N ARG A 138 -5.93 22.71 2.76
CA ARG A 138 -6.65 21.59 2.18
C ARG A 138 -5.71 20.43 1.94
N TYR A 139 -6.12 19.22 2.32
CA TYR A 139 -5.33 17.99 2.21
C TYR A 139 -6.12 16.87 1.56
N ALA A 140 -5.45 16.02 0.79
CA ALA A 140 -5.99 14.77 0.29
C ALA A 140 -4.93 13.68 0.44
N PHE A 141 -5.32 12.54 1.01
CA PHE A 141 -4.40 11.44 1.28
C PHE A 141 -5.11 10.10 1.36
N LEU A 142 -4.32 9.03 1.24
CA LEU A 142 -4.75 7.66 1.50
C LEU A 142 -4.18 7.24 2.84
N THR A 143 -5.01 6.60 3.65
CA THR A 143 -4.55 6.06 4.93
C THR A 143 -5.18 4.73 5.28
N PHE A 144 -4.45 3.94 6.06
CA PHE A 144 -4.92 2.72 6.67
C PHE A 144 -6.07 3.02 7.65
N HIS A 145 -7.27 2.57 7.32
CA HIS A 145 -8.50 3.05 7.97
C HIS A 145 -8.64 2.65 9.44
N THR A 146 -7.90 1.64 9.91
CA THR A 146 -7.93 1.21 11.32
C THR A 146 -6.76 1.77 12.14
N ASP A 147 -5.90 2.61 11.56
CA ASP A 147 -4.84 3.31 12.29
C ASP A 147 -5.38 4.60 12.92
N TRP A 148 -6.35 4.46 13.82
CA TRP A 148 -7.02 5.57 14.50
C TRP A 148 -6.07 6.40 15.37
N LYS A 149 -4.94 5.81 15.79
CA LYS A 149 -3.87 6.52 16.50
C LYS A 149 -3.11 7.47 15.57
N TRP A 150 -2.94 7.08 14.31
CA TRP A 150 -2.32 7.93 13.31
C TRP A 150 -3.29 9.02 12.83
N PHE A 151 -4.54 8.68 12.52
CA PHE A 151 -5.52 9.66 12.09
C PHE A 151 -6.93 9.41 12.64
N SER A 152 -7.41 10.42 13.35
CA SER A 152 -8.81 10.67 13.67
C SER A 152 -9.02 12.16 13.50
N PHE A 153 -10.12 12.57 12.86
CA PHE A 153 -10.37 13.98 12.63
C PHE A 153 -10.71 14.71 13.94
N ASN A 154 -10.01 15.80 14.23
CA ASN A 154 -10.09 16.59 15.46
C ASN A 154 -10.50 18.05 15.22
N GLY A 155 -11.10 18.36 14.06
CA GLY A 155 -11.55 19.71 13.74
C GLY A 155 -10.41 20.63 13.28
N LEU A 156 -10.39 21.87 13.78
CA LEU A 156 -9.53 22.96 13.29
C LEU A 156 -8.02 22.64 13.21
N PRO A 157 -7.40 21.97 14.20
CA PRO A 157 -5.97 21.64 14.10
C PRO A 157 -5.64 20.82 12.85
N ASP A 158 -6.51 19.89 12.46
CA ASP A 158 -6.34 19.03 11.29
C ASP A 158 -6.60 19.78 9.95
N LEU A 159 -7.15 21.00 10.03
CA LEU A 159 -7.40 21.87 8.89
C LEU A 159 -6.40 23.03 8.79
N SER A 160 -5.34 22.98 9.62
CA SER A 160 -4.26 23.94 9.64
C SER A 160 -2.94 23.29 9.24
N ARG A 161 -1.89 24.10 9.11
CA ARG A 161 -0.53 23.63 8.82
C ARG A 161 0.00 22.64 9.87
N GLU A 162 -0.54 22.68 11.09
CA GLU A 162 -0.19 21.74 12.17
C GLU A 162 -0.41 20.29 11.74
N PHE A 163 -1.44 20.01 10.93
CA PHE A 163 -1.68 18.65 10.41
C PHE A 163 -0.49 18.13 9.62
N TYR A 164 0.00 18.94 8.69
CA TYR A 164 1.13 18.57 7.83
C TYR A 164 2.41 18.38 8.66
N GLU A 165 2.64 19.26 9.65
CA GLU A 165 3.82 19.22 10.50
C GLU A 165 3.80 18.02 11.46
N LYS A 166 2.66 17.74 12.09
CA LYS A 166 2.43 16.56 12.95
C LYS A 166 2.75 15.26 12.21
N HIS A 167 2.31 15.14 10.96
CA HIS A 167 2.50 13.93 10.16
C HIS A 167 3.73 13.99 9.25
N LYS A 168 4.48 15.11 9.27
CA LYS A 168 5.64 15.38 8.41
C LYS A 168 5.35 15.13 6.92
N GLY A 169 4.13 15.46 6.48
CA GLY A 169 3.65 15.22 5.12
C GLY A 169 3.61 13.74 4.72
N ARG A 170 3.45 12.81 5.67
CA ARG A 170 3.48 11.35 5.42
C ARG A 170 2.30 10.63 6.04
N ALA A 171 1.78 9.62 5.35
CA ALA A 171 0.70 8.75 5.78
C ALA A 171 1.03 7.27 5.56
N ASN A 172 0.47 6.39 6.39
CA ASN A 172 0.59 4.94 6.22
C ASN A 172 -0.53 4.44 5.32
N LEU A 173 -0.19 3.74 4.24
CA LEU A 173 -1.15 3.02 3.41
C LEU A 173 -0.82 1.54 3.39
N VAL A 174 -1.78 0.73 2.96
CA VAL A 174 -1.64 -0.72 2.84
C VAL A 174 -1.63 -1.17 1.39
N LEU A 175 -0.63 -1.94 0.99
CA LEU A 175 -0.62 -2.59 -0.31
C LEU A 175 -1.07 -4.03 -0.18
N ASP A 176 -1.93 -4.45 -1.11
CA ASP A 176 -2.11 -5.85 -1.42
C ASP A 176 -1.02 -6.29 -2.40
N TRP A 177 -0.69 -7.57 -2.38
CA TRP A 177 0.20 -8.18 -3.37
C TRP A 177 -0.46 -9.41 -3.98
N ALA A 178 -0.13 -9.77 -5.20
CA ALA A 178 -0.57 -11.02 -5.82
C ALA A 178 0.37 -11.43 -6.94
N ILE A 179 0.28 -12.69 -7.37
CA ILE A 179 1.09 -13.23 -8.45
C ILE A 179 0.40 -12.94 -9.79
N GLY A 180 1.19 -12.41 -10.73
CA GLY A 180 0.79 -12.19 -12.12
C GLY A 180 -0.31 -11.16 -12.29
N ASN A 181 -0.89 -11.16 -13.49
CA ASN A 181 -2.01 -10.31 -13.92
C ASN A 181 -3.17 -11.16 -14.50
N ARG A 182 -3.17 -12.46 -14.22
CA ARG A 182 -4.09 -13.46 -14.75
C ARG A 182 -4.96 -14.01 -13.63
N THR A 183 -6.19 -14.38 -13.97
CA THR A 183 -7.07 -15.16 -13.08
C THR A 183 -6.52 -16.57 -12.85
N CYS A 184 -7.04 -17.25 -11.83
CA CYS A 184 -6.69 -18.63 -11.53
C CYS A 184 -6.90 -19.55 -12.72
N GLU A 185 -7.96 -19.38 -13.51
CA GLU A 185 -8.24 -20.25 -14.66
C GLU A 185 -7.27 -20.03 -15.82
N GLU A 186 -6.89 -18.78 -16.09
CA GLU A 186 -5.89 -18.44 -17.10
C GLU A 186 -4.50 -18.96 -16.70
N ALA A 187 -4.13 -18.86 -15.42
CA ALA A 187 -2.87 -19.41 -14.91
C ALA A 187 -2.81 -20.95 -14.99
N LYS A 188 -3.97 -21.65 -14.99
CA LYS A 188 -4.09 -23.13 -15.13
C LYS A 188 -3.64 -23.59 -16.50
N ARG A 189 -4.09 -22.87 -17.52
CA ARG A 189 -3.92 -23.23 -18.92
C ARG A 189 -2.53 -22.91 -19.45
N ALA A 190 -1.80 -22.04 -18.75
CA ALA A 190 -0.45 -21.66 -19.12
C ALA A 190 0.62 -22.68 -18.68
N VAL A 191 0.31 -23.67 -17.83
CA VAL A 191 1.26 -24.72 -17.43
C VAL A 191 1.74 -25.49 -18.68
N PRO A 192 3.05 -25.57 -18.97
CA PRO A 192 4.19 -25.47 -18.05
C PRO A 192 4.93 -24.13 -18.11
N ASP A 193 4.22 -23.01 -17.92
CA ASP A 193 4.86 -21.70 -17.77
C ASP A 193 5.84 -21.73 -16.58
N SER A 194 7.09 -21.33 -16.82
CA SER A 194 8.12 -21.16 -15.79
C SER A 194 7.73 -20.15 -14.69
N ASP A 195 6.63 -19.42 -14.90
CA ASP A 195 6.10 -18.39 -14.03
C ASP A 195 5.01 -18.89 -13.05
N TYR A 196 4.67 -20.19 -13.00
CA TYR A 196 3.70 -20.67 -11.99
C TYR A 196 4.28 -20.59 -10.56
N ALA A 197 3.57 -19.95 -9.63
CA ALA A 197 4.13 -19.62 -8.31
C ALA A 197 3.82 -20.61 -7.17
N CYS A 198 2.74 -21.40 -7.27
CA CYS A 198 2.34 -22.33 -6.20
C CYS A 198 3.08 -23.66 -6.35
N VAL A 199 4.35 -23.69 -5.93
CA VAL A 199 5.25 -24.82 -6.19
C VAL A 199 5.21 -25.90 -5.11
N SER A 200 4.52 -25.67 -4.00
CA SER A 200 4.31 -26.68 -2.97
C SER A 200 3.22 -27.68 -3.39
N GLU A 201 3.50 -28.98 -3.29
CA GLU A 201 2.56 -30.04 -3.68
C GLU A 201 1.25 -30.05 -2.89
N LYS A 202 1.29 -29.53 -1.65
CA LYS A 202 0.13 -29.42 -0.74
C LYS A 202 -0.41 -28.00 -0.69
N SER A 203 -0.39 -27.33 -1.83
CA SER A 203 -0.92 -25.98 -1.99
C SER A 203 -1.87 -25.91 -3.17
N ASP A 204 -2.78 -24.95 -3.11
CA ASP A 204 -3.64 -24.57 -4.21
C ASP A 204 -3.70 -23.06 -4.31
N ARG A 205 -4.17 -22.55 -5.43
CA ARG A 205 -4.31 -21.12 -5.68
C ARG A 205 -5.73 -20.63 -5.49
N TYR A 206 -5.85 -19.34 -5.26
CA TYR A 206 -7.12 -18.64 -5.17
C TYR A 206 -6.99 -17.23 -5.76
N ASP A 207 -8.08 -16.73 -6.31
CA ASP A 207 -8.11 -15.41 -6.92
C ASP A 207 -7.96 -14.30 -5.87
N SER A 208 -7.22 -13.28 -6.25
CA SER A 208 -7.15 -12.03 -5.50
C SER A 208 -8.50 -11.31 -5.56
N THR A 209 -8.91 -10.71 -4.43
CA THR A 209 -10.14 -9.92 -4.36
C THR A 209 -9.98 -8.50 -4.93
N ASN A 210 -8.74 -8.14 -5.30
CA ASN A 210 -8.35 -6.79 -5.70
C ASN A 210 -7.76 -6.75 -7.13
N GLY A 211 -8.46 -7.38 -8.07
CA GLY A 211 -8.11 -7.42 -9.50
C GLY A 211 -7.62 -8.79 -10.00
N PRO A 212 -7.49 -8.98 -11.33
CA PRO A 212 -7.12 -10.25 -11.94
C PRO A 212 -5.68 -10.62 -11.59
N SER A 213 -5.54 -11.54 -10.63
CA SER A 213 -4.29 -12.05 -10.09
C SER A 213 -4.61 -13.17 -9.11
N TYR A 214 -3.63 -13.96 -8.68
CA TYR A 214 -3.86 -15.04 -7.73
C TYR A 214 -2.85 -15.07 -6.59
N ARG A 215 -3.20 -15.76 -5.51
CA ARG A 215 -2.30 -16.14 -4.42
C ARG A 215 -2.33 -17.64 -4.22
N CYS A 216 -1.33 -18.14 -3.51
CA CYS A 216 -1.22 -19.54 -3.16
C CYS A 216 -1.57 -19.69 -1.68
N ASN A 217 -2.27 -20.76 -1.33
CA ASN A 217 -2.53 -21.16 0.04
C ASN A 217 -2.13 -22.62 0.22
N CYS A 218 -1.68 -22.99 1.42
CA CYS A 218 -1.59 -24.41 1.75
C CYS A 218 -2.99 -25.01 1.84
N ASN A 219 -3.12 -26.27 1.42
CA ASN A 219 -4.37 -27.01 1.49
C ASN A 219 -4.79 -27.22 2.94
N SER A 220 -6.08 -27.52 3.14
CA SER A 220 -6.61 -27.84 4.48
C SER A 220 -5.76 -28.92 5.17
N GLY A 221 -5.37 -28.66 6.42
CA GLY A 221 -4.48 -29.52 7.20
C GLY A 221 -2.97 -29.24 7.05
N TYR A 222 -2.58 -28.28 6.20
CA TYR A 222 -1.19 -27.87 5.99
C TYR A 222 -0.99 -26.38 6.29
N GLN A 223 0.18 -26.03 6.81
CA GLN A 223 0.60 -24.64 7.02
C GLN A 223 2.03 -24.43 6.56
N GLY A 224 2.35 -23.17 6.28
CA GLY A 224 3.67 -22.76 5.84
C GLY A 224 3.61 -21.97 4.55
N ASN A 225 4.61 -22.15 3.71
CA ASN A 225 4.87 -21.28 2.56
C ASN A 225 4.58 -22.05 1.27
N PRO A 226 3.42 -21.83 0.63
CA PRO A 226 3.06 -22.53 -0.60
C PRO A 226 3.93 -22.16 -1.81
N TYR A 227 4.71 -21.09 -1.70
CA TYR A 227 5.64 -20.61 -2.73
C TYR A 227 7.02 -21.30 -2.67
N LEU A 228 7.23 -22.19 -1.71
CA LEU A 228 8.46 -22.98 -1.58
C LEU A 228 8.15 -24.47 -1.81
N LYS A 229 9.01 -25.16 -2.55
CA LYS A 229 8.88 -26.61 -2.75
C LYS A 229 8.96 -27.32 -1.39
N GLY A 230 7.93 -28.11 -1.06
CA GLY A 230 7.79 -28.73 0.27
C GLY A 230 7.54 -27.75 1.43
N GLY A 231 7.14 -26.51 1.14
CA GLY A 231 6.95 -25.45 2.14
C GLY A 231 5.66 -25.59 2.96
N CYS A 232 4.63 -26.23 2.41
CA CYS A 232 3.42 -26.60 3.17
C CYS A 232 3.65 -27.89 3.96
N LYS A 233 3.69 -27.78 5.28
CA LYS A 233 3.95 -28.89 6.22
C LYS A 233 2.74 -29.10 7.14
N GLY A 234 2.62 -30.30 7.72
CA GLY A 234 1.61 -30.60 8.74
C GLY A 234 1.74 -29.67 9.96
N ILE A 235 0.60 -29.31 10.56
CA ILE A 235 0.33 -28.14 11.40
C ILE A 235 1.34 -27.86 12.53
N ILE A 236 1.96 -26.66 12.53
CA ILE A 236 2.11 -25.74 13.69
C ILE A 236 1.96 -24.28 13.19
N HIS A 237 1.24 -23.49 14.01
CA HIS A 237 0.55 -22.20 13.81
C HIS A 237 1.23 -21.04 13.02
N SER A 238 0.34 -20.20 12.46
CA SER A 238 0.47 -19.15 11.43
C SER A 238 1.33 -17.90 11.72
N LEU A 239 1.84 -17.28 10.64
CA LEU A 239 2.59 -16.01 10.59
C LEU A 239 1.71 -14.79 10.26
N ASN A 240 2.08 -13.63 10.81
CA ASN A 240 1.59 -12.31 10.40
C ASN A 240 2.46 -11.75 9.26
N PHE A 241 1.81 -11.13 8.26
CA PHE A 241 2.49 -10.47 7.14
C PHE A 241 2.52 -8.95 7.31
N MET A 242 3.59 -8.33 6.80
CA MET A 242 3.63 -6.89 6.58
C MET A 242 2.56 -6.45 5.60
N LYS A 243 1.96 -5.29 5.91
CA LYS A 243 0.94 -4.70 5.05
C LYS A 243 1.17 -3.22 4.76
N SER A 244 2.04 -2.52 5.48
CA SER A 244 2.06 -1.05 5.48
C SER A 244 3.24 -0.45 4.72
N VAL A 245 2.97 0.61 3.95
CA VAL A 245 3.92 1.41 3.19
C VAL A 245 3.70 2.89 3.54
N ILE A 246 4.78 3.67 3.62
CA ILE A 246 4.70 5.11 3.87
C ILE A 246 4.50 5.85 2.55
N PHE A 247 3.57 6.78 2.55
CA PHE A 247 3.13 7.58 1.41
C PHE A 247 3.08 9.06 1.78
N LYS A 248 3.01 9.98 0.81
CA LYS A 248 2.97 11.43 1.10
C LYS A 248 1.55 11.98 1.18
N ILE A 249 1.31 12.83 2.17
CA ILE A 249 0.12 13.67 2.23
C ILE A 249 0.27 14.76 1.18
N ILE A 250 -0.77 14.99 0.39
CA ILE A 250 -0.83 16.06 -0.60
C ILE A 250 -1.72 17.15 -0.03
N GLY A 251 -1.31 18.40 -0.17
CA GLY A 251 -2.13 19.53 0.25
C GLY A 251 -1.45 20.87 0.06
N TYR A 252 -2.24 21.90 0.26
CA TYR A 252 -1.87 23.29 0.04
C TYR A 252 -2.47 24.15 1.15
N CYS A 253 -1.78 25.22 1.51
CA CYS A 253 -2.29 26.26 2.41
C CYS A 253 -2.22 27.60 1.65
N ASP A 254 -3.36 28.28 1.57
CA ASP A 254 -3.50 29.61 0.97
C ASP A 254 -2.90 30.71 1.86
#